data_AF-A0A1A8IPH5-F1
#
_entry.id   AF-A0A1A8IPH5-F1
#
_cell.length_a   1.000
_cell.length_b   1.000
_cell.length_c   1.000
_cell.angle_alpha   90.00
_cell.angle_beta   90.00
_cell.angle_gamma   90.00
#
_symmetry.space_group_name_H-M   'P 1'
#
loop_
_entity.id
_entity.type
_entity.pdbx_description
1 polymer ?
#
loop_
_entity_poly.entity_id
_entity_poly.type
_entity_poly.pdbx_seq_one_letter_code
_entity_poly.pdbx_strand_id
1 'polypeptide(L)' 'ASAARPDFWLWTDGSNFHYENWQDADYKDKDEYCLKTNYEFKLKWTAAPCNQTLPFVCSKSLKDDDD' A
#
# COMPACT_ATOMS: atom_id res chain seq x y z
N ALA A 1 -6.89 -9.01 16.25
CA ALA A 1 -6.74 -8.36 14.94
C ALA A 1 -6.87 -6.86 15.15
N SER A 2 -5.79 -6.09 14.95
CA SER A 2 -5.89 -4.63 15.05
C SER A 2 -6.72 -4.13 13.89
N ALA A 3 -7.89 -3.56 14.19
CA ALA A 3 -8.71 -2.88 13.20
C ALA A 3 -7.87 -1.76 12.59
N ALA A 4 -7.68 -1.80 11.26
CA ALA A 4 -7.17 -0.66 10.52
C ALA A 4 -8.06 0.55 10.87
N ARG A 5 -7.49 1.52 11.59
CA ARG A 5 -8.18 2.77 11.87
C ARG A 5 -8.36 3.48 10.53
N PRO A 6 -9.55 4.02 10.22
CA PRO A 6 -9.85 4.61 8.92
C PRO A 6 -8.98 5.83 8.54
N ASP A 7 -8.12 6.31 9.46
CA ASP A 7 -7.29 7.50 9.27
C ASP A 7 -5.83 7.21 8.89
N PHE A 8 -5.37 5.94 8.83
CA PHE A 8 -3.94 5.63 8.63
C PHE A 8 -3.69 4.46 7.66
N TRP A 9 -2.68 4.64 6.79
CA TRP A 9 -2.14 3.60 5.91
C TRP A 9 -1.09 2.75 6.63
N LEU A 10 -1.08 1.45 6.32
CA LEU A 10 -0.16 0.46 6.89
C LEU A 10 0.38 -0.44 5.79
N TRP A 11 1.64 -0.85 5.90
CA TRP A 11 2.19 -1.91 5.05
C TRP A 11 1.73 -3.28 5.54
N THR A 12 1.47 -4.20 4.61
CA THR A 12 1.01 -5.57 4.91
C THR A 12 2.08 -6.43 5.60
N ASP A 13 3.36 -6.04 5.50
CA ASP A 13 4.48 -6.69 6.18
C ASP A 13 4.71 -6.18 7.62
N GLY A 14 3.92 -5.20 8.06
CA GLY A 14 4.04 -4.59 9.39
C GLY A 14 5.19 -3.59 9.54
N SER A 15 5.90 -3.25 8.46
CA SER A 15 6.91 -2.19 8.47
C SER A 15 6.27 -0.81 8.69
N ASN A 16 7.07 0.14 9.20
CA ASN A 16 6.59 1.49 9.47
C ASN A 16 6.24 2.23 8.17
N PHE A 17 5.06 2.85 8.13
CA PHE A 17 4.61 3.67 7.01
C PHE A 17 5.17 5.10 7.12
N HIS A 18 6.46 5.28 6.83
CA HIS A 18 7.14 6.59 6.88
C HIS A 18 7.30 7.26 5.52
N TYR A 19 7.37 6.47 4.45
CA TYR A 19 7.54 6.98 3.10
C TYR A 19 6.19 7.02 2.39
N GLU A 20 5.91 8.15 1.75
CA GLU A 20 4.67 8.39 1.01
C GLU A 20 4.96 8.94 -0.37
N ASN A 21 4.27 8.42 -1.40
CA ASN A 21 4.41 8.87 -2.79
C ASN A 21 3.07 8.96 -3.53
N TRP A 22 2.05 9.51 -2.87
CA TRP A 22 0.69 9.64 -3.43
C TRP A 22 0.63 10.60 -4.63
N GLN A 23 -0.18 10.24 -5.63
CA GLN A 23 -0.50 11.06 -6.80
C GLN A 23 -1.35 12.28 -6.42
N ASP A 24 -2.41 12.05 -5.64
CA ASP A 24 -3.32 13.06 -5.09
C ASP A 24 -3.55 12.79 -3.60
N ALA A 25 -3.98 13.80 -2.84
CA ALA A 25 -4.25 13.69 -1.40
C ALA A 25 -5.61 13.05 -1.07
N ASP A 26 -6.37 12.61 -2.09
CA ASP A 26 -7.75 12.12 -1.97
C ASP A 26 -7.83 10.60 -1.81
N TYR A 27 -6.92 10.01 -1.05
CA TYR A 27 -6.96 8.60 -0.64
C TYR A 27 -8.13 8.28 0.32
N LYS A 28 -9.08 9.20 0.47
CA LYS A 28 -10.18 9.18 1.43
C LYS A 28 -11.51 8.74 0.81
N ASP A 29 -11.49 8.36 -0.47
CA ASP A 29 -12.68 7.83 -1.10
C ASP A 29 -13.15 6.57 -0.39
N LYS A 30 -14.46 6.55 -0.13
CA LYS A 30 -15.12 5.42 0.54
C LYS A 30 -15.03 4.24 -0.43
N ASP A 31 -14.48 3.13 0.05
CA ASP A 31 -14.26 1.87 -0.67
C ASP A 31 -12.89 1.69 -1.36
N GLU A 32 -11.98 2.67 -1.29
CA GLU A 32 -10.61 2.55 -1.82
C GLU A 32 -9.56 2.33 -0.72
N TYR A 33 -9.49 1.12 -0.17
CA TYR A 33 -8.63 0.81 0.99
C TYR A 33 -7.30 0.12 0.64
N CYS A 34 -7.01 -0.11 -0.64
CA CYS A 34 -5.78 -0.76 -1.09
C CYS A 34 -4.93 0.20 -1.93
N LEU A 35 -3.61 0.12 -1.76
CA LEU A 35 -2.64 0.93 -2.50
C LEU A 35 -2.31 0.25 -3.82
N LYS A 36 -2.48 0.95 -4.94
CA LYS A 36 -1.92 0.55 -6.25
C LYS A 36 -0.85 1.55 -6.68
N THR A 37 0.21 1.02 -7.27
CA THR A 37 1.23 1.82 -7.98
C THR A 37 0.79 1.96 -9.43
N ASN A 38 1.06 3.10 -10.06
CA ASN A 38 0.80 3.27 -11.48
C ASN A 38 2.08 3.60 -12.25
N TYR A 39 2.37 2.79 -13.28
CA TYR A 39 3.52 3.00 -14.15
C TYR A 39 3.43 4.32 -14.95
N GLU A 40 2.23 4.78 -15.31
CA GLU A 40 2.01 5.93 -16.18
C GLU A 40 2.03 7.28 -15.44
N PHE A 41 1.59 7.34 -14.18
CA PHE A 41 1.49 8.58 -13.38
C PHE A 41 2.78 8.85 -12.59
N LYS A 42 3.92 8.90 -13.29
CA LYS A 42 5.26 9.17 -12.69
C LYS A 42 5.60 8.26 -11.50
N LEU A 43 5.14 7.01 -11.52
CA LEU A 43 5.40 6.01 -10.47
C LEU A 43 4.79 6.35 -9.09
N LYS A 44 3.76 7.20 -9.07
CA LYS A 44 3.04 7.57 -7.85
C LYS A 44 1.95 6.56 -7.48
N TRP A 45 1.49 6.66 -6.24
CA TRP A 45 0.50 5.77 -5.63
C TRP A 45 -0.90 6.35 -5.70
N THR A 46 -1.90 5.48 -5.80
CA THR A 46 -3.32 5.83 -5.74
C THR A 46 -4.05 4.78 -4.91
N ALA A 47 -5.18 5.18 -4.32
CA ALA A 47 -6.07 4.25 -3.66
C ALA A 47 -6.86 3.43 -4.71
N ALA A 48 -7.34 2.25 -4.29
CA ALA A 48 -8.10 1.34 -5.12
C ALA A 48 -8.98 0.41 -4.28
N PRO A 49 -10.08 -0.11 -4.85
CA PRO A 49 -10.84 -1.19 -4.24
C PRO A 49 -9.98 -2.45 -4.08
N CYS A 50 -9.99 -3.04 -2.88
CA CYS A 50 -9.19 -4.24 -2.60
C CYS A 50 -9.64 -5.50 -3.36
N ASN A 51 -10.86 -5.50 -3.90
CA ASN A 51 -11.39 -6.59 -4.73
C ASN A 51 -11.05 -6.44 -6.22
N GLN A 52 -10.30 -5.41 -6.60
CA GLN A 52 -9.87 -5.20 -7.97
C GLN A 52 -8.75 -6.19 -8.34
N THR A 53 -8.92 -6.96 -9.43
CA THR A 53 -7.86 -7.85 -9.94
C THR A 53 -6.82 -7.05 -10.72
N LEU A 54 -5.60 -6.98 -10.20
CA LEU A 54 -4.45 -6.28 -10.80
C LEU A 54 -3.16 -7.10 -10.66
N PRO A 55 -2.14 -6.84 -11.51
CA PRO A 55 -0.78 -7.28 -11.23
C PRO A 55 -0.28 -6.74 -9.88
N PHE A 56 0.59 -7.49 -9.20
CA PHE A 56 1.07 -7.15 -7.87
C PHE A 56 2.58 -7.40 -7.71
N VAL A 57 3.17 -6.82 -6.67
CA VAL A 57 4.58 -6.96 -6.31
C VAL A 57 4.70 -7.69 -4.98
N CYS A 58 5.60 -8.67 -4.90
CA CYS A 58 5.98 -9.32 -3.65
C CYS A 58 7.24 -8.67 -3.07
N SER A 59 7.35 -8.64 -1.75
CA SER A 59 8.56 -8.26 -1.03
C SER A 59 8.97 -9.39 -0.09
N LYS A 60 10.26 -9.70 -0.01
CA LYS A 60 10.85 -10.60 0.98
C LYS A 60 12.04 -9.88 1.61
N SER A 61 12.04 -9.74 2.93
CA SER A 61 13.24 -9.33 3.64
C SER A 61 14.26 -10.47 3.60
N LEU A 62 15.45 -10.20 3.09
CA LEU A 62 16.62 -11.06 3.25
C LEU A 62 17.24 -10.73 4.60
N LYS A 63 16.58 -11.10 5.70
CA LYS A 63 17.32 -11.25 6.97
C LYS A 63 17.89 -12.66 6.91
N ASP A 64 19.22 -12.73 6.99
CA ASP A 64 19.99 -13.95 6.79
C ASP A 64 19.33 -15.13 7.50
N ASP A 65 18.96 -16.14 6.72
CA ASP A 65 18.64 -17.50 7.18
C ASP A 65 19.95 -18.14 7.76
N ASP A 66 20.55 -17.50 8.77
CA ASP A 66 21.73 -17.96 9.51
C ASP A 66 21.30 -18.26 10.97
N ASP A 67 20.48 -19.32 11.09
CA ASP A 67 20.42 -20.20 12.28
C ASP A 67 20.36 -21.66 11.79
#